data_AF-A0A5Q0UT50-F1
#
_entry.id   AF-A0A5Q0UT50-F1
#
_cell.length_a   1.000
_cell.length_b   1.000
_cell.length_c   1.000
_cell.angle_alpha   90.00
_cell.angle_beta   90.00
_cell.angle_gamma   90.00
#
_symmetry.space_group_name_H-M   'P 1'
#
loop_
_entity.id
_entity.type
_entity.pdbx_description
1 polymer ?
#
loop_
_entity_poly.entity_id
_entity_poly.type
_entity_poly.pdbx_seq_one_letter_code
_entity_poly.pdbx_strand_id
1 'polypeptide(L)'
;MPPVPSADGLLPDPEELHAHLLTQFEFLKGRNSTLSRHSDEFDQIYSDLETSDPSNWSLDITPNWAIPLELPDFIVETRPSRDFAIENGWAIVGGNIDVSDGKYTDYAFHLSFLASKEEEVRGEPSNGPCCWRAEEQDWDYRVAKQYHFDIDPGRNRNEPKPVAHFQSQGSFEQARLPPGLRHQDIHYCSTPLDKPRLAHPPMDPILLLQIVSEQYGGPASMFSEHWDPMVVRAESTLWSGYYSGVSEHLGDDDRSAPCNILISNDRID
;
A
#
# COMPACT_ATOMS: atom_id res chain seq x y z
N MET A 1 -21.38 -7.80 29.29
CA MET A 1 -20.56 -7.80 28.06
C MET A 1 -19.14 -7.54 28.49
N PRO A 2 -18.17 -8.39 28.13
CA PRO A 2 -16.76 -8.03 28.27
C PRO A 2 -16.49 -6.77 27.44
N PRO A 3 -15.56 -5.90 27.88
CA PRO A 3 -15.17 -4.74 27.11
C PRO A 3 -14.56 -5.19 25.78
N VAL A 4 -15.02 -4.61 24.67
CA VAL A 4 -14.37 -4.71 23.37
C VAL A 4 -12.93 -4.17 23.55
N PRO A 5 -11.88 -4.90 23.13
CA PRO A 5 -10.53 -4.35 23.14
C PRO A 5 -10.55 -3.01 22.41
N SER A 6 -9.96 -1.96 22.98
CA SER A 6 -9.75 -0.75 22.20
C SER A 6 -8.86 -1.08 21.00
N ALA A 7 -8.97 -0.29 19.94
CA ALA A 7 -8.08 -0.36 18.77
C ALA A 7 -6.57 -0.31 19.15
N ASP A 8 -6.26 0.02 20.40
CA ASP A 8 -4.94 0.17 21.01
C ASP A 8 -4.09 -1.14 21.08
N GLY A 9 -4.54 -2.26 20.50
CA GLY A 9 -3.77 -3.52 20.49
C GLY A 9 -3.52 -4.13 19.09
N LEU A 10 -4.07 -3.55 18.02
CA LEU A 10 -3.94 -4.08 16.65
C LEU A 10 -2.85 -3.40 15.82
N LEU A 11 -2.36 -2.26 16.30
CA LEU A 11 -1.25 -1.51 15.71
C LEU A 11 -0.03 -1.60 16.63
N PRO A 12 1.19 -1.54 16.07
CA PRO A 12 2.38 -1.39 16.89
C PRO A 12 2.33 -0.10 17.71
N ASP A 13 3.03 -0.08 18.84
CA ASP A 13 3.25 1.14 19.60
C ASP A 13 3.90 2.21 18.70
N PRO A 14 3.49 3.49 18.75
CA PRO A 14 4.04 4.52 17.88
C PRO A 14 5.55 4.72 18.00
N GLU A 15 6.14 4.53 19.19
CA GLU A 15 7.60 4.62 19.36
C GLU A 15 8.30 3.39 18.76
N GLU A 16 7.70 2.21 18.89
CA GLU A 16 8.20 0.99 18.24
C GLU A 16 8.16 1.12 16.71
N LEU A 17 7.05 1.61 16.16
CA LEU A 17 6.90 1.81 14.73
C LEU A 17 7.89 2.87 14.22
N HIS A 18 8.09 3.96 14.96
CA HIS A 18 9.08 4.98 14.63
C HIS A 18 10.49 4.40 14.49
N ALA A 19 10.95 3.63 15.49
CA ALA A 19 12.26 2.99 15.46
C ALA A 19 12.38 1.94 14.34
N HIS A 20 11.31 1.22 14.06
CA HIS A 20 11.24 0.27 12.94
C HIS A 20 11.38 0.98 11.59
N LEU A 21 10.62 2.05 11.36
CA LEU A 21 10.70 2.85 10.14
C LEU A 21 12.09 3.45 9.94
N LEU A 22 12.75 3.94 11.00
CA LEU A 22 14.14 4.40 10.91
C LEU A 22 15.09 3.31 10.40
N THR A 23 14.90 2.06 10.85
CA THR A 23 15.68 0.94 10.34
C THR A 23 15.39 0.67 8.86
N GLN A 24 14.12 0.77 8.45
CA GLN A 24 13.74 0.60 7.05
C GLN A 24 14.36 1.67 6.15
N PHE A 25 14.29 2.93 6.55
CA PHE A 25 14.85 4.03 5.76
C PHE A 25 16.37 3.94 5.69
N GLU A 26 17.06 3.58 6.77
CA GLU A 26 18.51 3.36 6.71
C GLU A 26 18.88 2.20 5.77
N PHE A 27 18.08 1.12 5.76
CA PHE A 27 18.24 0.04 4.80
C PHE A 27 17.99 0.50 3.35
N LEU A 28 16.97 1.33 3.13
CA LEU A 28 16.60 1.82 1.80
C LEU A 28 17.51 2.95 1.29
N LYS A 29 18.27 3.62 2.15
CA LYS A 29 19.21 4.70 1.80
C LYS A 29 20.23 4.28 0.74
N GLY A 30 20.75 3.05 0.82
CA GLY A 30 21.65 2.48 -0.19
C GLY A 30 20.98 2.14 -1.53
N ARG A 31 19.66 2.31 -1.65
CA ARG A 31 18.81 1.93 -2.78
C ARG A 31 17.96 3.10 -3.30
N ASN A 32 18.17 4.31 -2.77
CA ASN A 32 17.35 5.49 -3.09
C ASN A 32 17.27 5.79 -4.59
N SER A 33 18.36 5.57 -5.34
CA SER A 33 18.44 5.72 -6.80
C SER A 33 17.47 4.83 -7.59
N THR A 34 16.99 3.75 -6.98
CA THR A 34 16.02 2.81 -7.56
C THR A 34 14.57 3.15 -7.15
N LEU A 35 14.39 3.81 -6.00
CA LEU A 35 13.07 4.18 -5.47
C LEU A 35 12.55 5.49 -6.08
N SER A 36 13.44 6.43 -6.40
CA SER A 36 13.07 7.67 -7.07
C SER A 36 14.28 8.36 -7.70
N ARG A 37 14.03 9.31 -8.60
CA ARG A 37 15.03 10.32 -9.02
C ARG A 37 15.24 11.42 -7.96
N HIS A 38 14.65 11.24 -6.78
CA HIS A 38 14.47 12.21 -5.70
C HIS A 38 15.24 11.75 -4.46
N SER A 39 16.56 11.56 -4.62
CA SER A 39 17.43 11.15 -3.51
C SER A 39 17.41 12.16 -2.37
N ASP A 40 17.33 13.45 -2.71
CA ASP A 40 17.36 14.55 -1.75
C ASP A 40 16.10 14.57 -0.89
N GLU A 41 14.94 14.29 -1.49
CA GLU A 41 13.67 14.19 -0.77
C GLU A 41 13.60 12.93 0.10
N PHE A 42 14.16 11.81 -0.36
CA PHE A 42 14.31 10.62 0.49
C PHE A 42 15.17 10.91 1.73
N ASP A 43 16.32 11.55 1.53
CA ASP A 43 17.24 11.91 2.61
C ASP A 43 16.60 12.93 3.57
N GLN A 44 15.76 13.85 3.06
CA GLN A 44 14.98 14.78 3.88
C GLN A 44 13.95 14.03 4.74
N ILE A 45 13.15 13.13 4.15
CA ILE A 45 12.17 12.31 4.90
C ILE A 45 12.88 11.52 6.01
N TYR A 46 14.02 10.91 5.70
CA TYR A 46 14.81 10.17 6.68
C TYR A 46 15.32 11.08 7.79
N SER A 47 15.89 12.25 7.46
CA SER A 47 16.39 13.22 8.44
C SER A 47 15.27 13.76 9.33
N ASP A 48 14.09 14.02 8.78
CA ASP A 48 12.94 14.51 9.55
C ASP A 48 12.48 13.43 10.54
N LEU A 49 12.40 12.17 10.10
CA LEU A 49 12.06 11.05 10.96
C LEU A 49 13.14 10.79 12.03
N GLU A 50 14.43 10.93 11.71
CA GLU A 50 15.54 10.70 12.65
C GLU A 50 15.56 11.75 13.77
N THR A 51 15.17 12.99 13.45
CA THR A 51 15.21 14.11 14.40
C THR A 51 13.89 14.37 15.12
N SER A 52 12.80 13.72 14.72
CA SER A 52 11.48 13.85 15.35
C SER A 52 11.41 13.19 16.73
N ASP A 53 10.49 13.67 17.57
CA ASP A 53 10.14 13.01 18.84
C ASP A 53 9.39 11.70 18.54
N PRO A 54 9.79 10.54 19.10
CA PRO A 54 9.09 9.26 18.88
C PRO A 54 7.61 9.26 19.29
N SER A 55 7.20 10.20 20.14
CA SER A 55 5.80 10.41 20.54
C SER A 55 5.05 11.44 19.68
N ASN A 56 5.76 12.17 18.81
CA ASN A 56 5.21 13.23 17.95
C ASN A 56 6.02 13.36 16.66
N TRP A 57 5.63 12.61 15.64
CA TRP A 57 6.34 12.50 14.37
C TRP A 57 5.36 12.34 13.21
N SER A 58 5.86 12.67 12.02
CA SER A 58 5.14 12.48 10.77
C SER A 58 6.05 11.82 9.73
N LEU A 59 5.52 10.86 9.00
CA LEU A 59 6.10 10.34 7.78
C LEU A 59 5.23 10.83 6.62
N ASP A 60 5.82 11.43 5.59
CA ASP A 60 5.14 11.77 4.33
C ASP A 60 6.05 11.38 3.16
N ILE A 61 5.61 10.42 2.35
CA ILE A 61 6.32 10.01 1.14
C ILE A 61 5.88 10.92 -0.01
N THR A 62 6.35 12.16 0.02
CA THR A 62 6.12 13.17 -1.02
C THR A 62 7.44 13.80 -1.46
N PRO A 63 7.82 13.73 -2.76
CA PRO A 63 7.08 13.10 -3.85
C PRO A 63 7.03 11.57 -3.69
N ASN A 64 5.98 10.96 -4.23
CA ASN A 64 5.84 9.50 -4.25
C ASN A 64 7.07 8.85 -4.88
N TRP A 65 7.44 7.67 -4.39
CA TRP A 65 8.44 6.83 -5.02
C TRP A 65 7.89 6.25 -6.31
N ALA A 66 8.70 6.30 -7.36
CA ALA A 66 8.35 5.84 -8.69
C ALA A 66 9.34 4.76 -9.12
N ILE A 67 8.87 3.53 -9.10
CA ILE A 67 9.69 2.33 -9.32
C ILE A 67 9.37 1.78 -10.70
N PRO A 68 10.34 1.69 -11.61
CA PRO A 68 10.09 1.08 -12.90
C PRO A 68 9.79 -0.41 -12.72
N LEU A 69 8.75 -0.90 -13.40
CA LEU A 69 8.45 -2.32 -13.43
C LEU A 69 9.32 -2.99 -14.50
N GLU A 70 9.96 -4.10 -14.13
CA GLU A 70 10.80 -4.90 -15.01
C GLU A 70 10.20 -6.31 -15.14
N LEU A 71 10.19 -6.85 -16.35
CA LEU A 71 9.80 -8.25 -16.56
C LEU A 71 10.83 -9.16 -15.87
N PRO A 72 10.47 -9.99 -14.88
CA PRO A 72 11.44 -10.87 -14.26
C PRO A 72 11.91 -11.94 -15.27
N ASP A 73 13.23 -12.17 -15.34
CA ASP A 73 13.87 -13.11 -16.28
C ASP A 73 13.26 -14.53 -16.23
N PHE A 74 12.71 -14.95 -15.09
CA PHE A 74 12.13 -16.29 -14.89
C PHE A 74 10.70 -16.46 -15.42
N ILE A 75 10.03 -15.38 -15.85
CA ILE A 75 8.65 -15.42 -16.36
C ILE A 75 8.61 -15.67 -17.89
N VAL A 76 9.75 -15.57 -18.59
CA VAL A 76 9.81 -15.65 -20.06
C VAL A 76 9.39 -17.03 -20.61
N GLU A 77 9.51 -18.13 -19.85
CA GLU A 77 9.32 -19.47 -20.44
C GLU A 77 8.16 -20.30 -19.89
N THR A 78 7.70 -20.14 -18.64
CA THR A 78 6.65 -21.04 -18.09
C THR A 78 5.80 -20.44 -16.96
N ARG A 79 4.78 -19.63 -17.27
CA ARG A 79 3.44 -19.67 -16.62
C ARG A 79 2.46 -18.61 -17.18
N PRO A 80 1.16 -18.95 -17.37
CA PRO A 80 0.16 -18.06 -17.94
C PRO A 80 -0.68 -17.31 -16.87
N SER A 81 -0.08 -16.79 -15.79
CA SER A 81 -0.90 -16.13 -14.76
C SER A 81 -0.13 -15.08 -13.96
N ARG A 82 0.15 -13.93 -14.59
CA ARG A 82 0.18 -12.68 -13.84
C ARG A 82 -1.28 -12.23 -13.68
N ASP A 83 -1.69 -11.82 -12.49
CA ASP A 83 -3.01 -11.18 -12.28
C ASP A 83 -3.11 -9.84 -13.02
N PHE A 84 -1.97 -9.28 -13.44
CA PHE A 84 -1.86 -8.05 -14.22
C PHE A 84 -0.62 -8.10 -15.12
N ALA A 85 -0.82 -8.04 -16.42
CA ALA A 85 0.26 -8.13 -17.41
C ALA A 85 0.64 -6.73 -17.91
N ILE A 86 1.44 -6.04 -17.10
CA ILE A 86 2.15 -4.82 -17.51
C ILE A 86 3.58 -5.26 -17.84
N GLU A 87 3.96 -5.17 -19.10
CA GLU A 87 5.30 -5.51 -19.59
C GLU A 87 6.30 -4.42 -19.21
N ASN A 88 5.93 -3.15 -19.37
CA ASN A 88 6.69 -1.98 -18.91
C ASN A 88 5.75 -0.91 -18.32
N GLY A 89 6.11 -0.38 -17.14
CA GLY A 89 5.28 0.58 -16.40
C GLY A 89 5.94 1.08 -15.12
N TRP A 90 5.16 1.70 -14.24
CA TRP A 90 5.64 2.22 -12.96
C TRP A 90 4.77 1.75 -11.80
N ALA A 91 5.39 1.34 -10.70
CA ALA A 91 4.76 1.30 -9.39
C ALA A 91 5.01 2.62 -8.67
N ILE A 92 3.94 3.27 -8.24
CA ILE A 92 3.95 4.53 -7.51
C ILE A 92 3.57 4.24 -6.06
N VAL A 93 4.54 4.35 -5.16
CA VAL A 93 4.37 4.13 -3.72
C VAL A 93 4.36 5.48 -3.03
N GLY A 94 3.33 5.72 -2.22
CA GLY A 94 3.32 6.87 -1.32
C GLY A 94 2.45 6.60 -0.10
N GLY A 95 2.37 7.58 0.78
CA GLY A 95 1.60 7.47 2.00
C GLY A 95 2.06 8.44 3.06
N ASN A 96 1.27 8.52 4.13
CA ASN A 96 1.54 9.33 5.29
C ASN A 96 1.18 8.59 6.59
N ILE A 97 1.92 8.90 7.64
CA ILE A 97 1.59 8.52 9.02
C ILE A 97 1.81 9.74 9.89
N ASP A 98 0.84 10.08 10.72
CA ASP A 98 0.93 11.21 11.65
C ASP A 98 0.66 10.73 13.07
N VAL A 99 1.61 10.96 13.98
CA VAL A 99 1.51 10.62 15.40
C VAL A 99 1.57 11.90 16.23
N SER A 100 0.62 12.05 17.15
CA SER A 100 0.57 13.17 18.09
C SER A 100 0.22 12.67 19.48
N ASP A 101 0.96 13.12 20.49
CA ASP A 101 0.82 12.70 21.89
C ASP A 101 0.81 11.15 22.05
N GLY A 102 1.69 10.47 21.32
CA GLY A 102 1.83 9.01 21.33
C GLY A 102 0.63 8.27 20.75
N LYS A 103 -0.12 8.89 19.82
CA LYS A 103 -1.29 8.29 19.17
C LYS A 103 -1.31 8.55 17.68
N TYR A 104 -1.69 7.53 16.91
CA TYR A 104 -1.96 7.69 15.49
C TYR A 104 -3.14 8.65 15.26
N THR A 105 -2.89 9.67 14.45
CA THR A 105 -3.88 10.64 13.98
C THR A 105 -4.20 10.43 12.51
N ASP A 106 -3.23 9.97 11.73
CA ASP A 106 -3.40 9.48 10.37
C ASP A 106 -2.45 8.32 10.08
N TYR A 107 -2.87 7.43 9.18
CA TYR A 107 -2.08 6.31 8.68
C TYR A 107 -2.71 5.82 7.38
N ALA A 108 -2.06 6.14 6.26
CA ALA A 108 -2.52 5.74 4.95
C ALA A 108 -1.34 5.52 4.01
N PHE A 109 -1.32 4.41 3.30
CA PHE A 109 -0.43 4.16 2.18
C PHE A 109 -1.21 3.90 0.91
N HIS A 110 -0.62 4.23 -0.22
CA HIS A 110 -1.17 3.90 -1.53
C HIS A 110 -0.09 3.29 -2.44
N LEU A 111 -0.52 2.33 -3.25
CA LEU A 111 0.27 1.71 -4.29
C LEU A 111 -0.52 1.77 -5.59
N SER A 112 -0.02 2.56 -6.55
CA SER A 112 -0.63 2.71 -7.86
C SER A 112 0.26 2.15 -8.95
N PHE A 113 -0.33 1.49 -9.94
CA PHE A 113 0.38 0.99 -11.10
C PHE A 113 0.02 1.82 -12.31
N LEU A 114 1.03 2.39 -12.96
CA LEU A 114 0.90 3.13 -14.20
C LEU A 114 1.38 2.24 -15.36
N ALA A 115 0.56 2.12 -16.39
CA ALA A 115 0.90 1.42 -17.62
C ALA A 115 0.82 2.38 -18.81
N SER A 116 1.72 2.25 -19.79
CA SER A 116 1.54 2.93 -21.08
C SER A 116 0.55 2.15 -21.96
N LYS A 117 0.10 2.77 -23.05
CA LYS A 117 -0.92 2.22 -23.97
C LYS A 117 -0.51 0.93 -24.70
N GLU A 118 0.79 0.71 -24.86
CA GLU A 118 1.35 -0.39 -25.65
C GLU A 118 1.76 -1.60 -24.80
N GLU A 119 1.86 -1.41 -23.48
CA GLU A 119 2.52 -2.34 -22.54
C GLU A 119 1.54 -3.11 -21.65
N GLU A 120 0.23 -2.93 -21.83
CA GLU A 120 -0.79 -3.78 -21.22
C GLU A 120 -1.17 -4.91 -22.18
N VAL A 121 -1.05 -6.17 -21.73
CA VAL A 121 -1.60 -7.31 -22.47
C VAL A 121 -3.12 -7.20 -22.45
N ARG A 122 -3.66 -6.70 -23.56
CA ARG A 122 -5.09 -6.36 -23.72
C ARG A 122 -5.97 -7.60 -23.59
N GLY A 123 -6.94 -7.54 -22.68
CA GLY A 123 -8.12 -8.40 -22.76
C GLY A 123 -9.00 -8.04 -23.97
N GLU A 124 -9.93 -8.91 -24.37
CA GLU A 124 -10.78 -8.66 -25.53
C GLU A 124 -11.55 -7.32 -25.42
N PRO A 125 -11.59 -6.49 -26.49
CA PRO A 125 -12.08 -5.10 -26.45
C PRO A 125 -13.55 -4.93 -26.04
N SER A 126 -14.36 -5.98 -26.12
CA SER A 126 -15.80 -5.91 -25.91
C SER A 126 -16.21 -5.76 -24.44
N ASN A 127 -15.39 -6.22 -23.48
CA ASN A 127 -15.74 -6.29 -22.05
C ASN A 127 -14.82 -5.47 -21.13
N GLY A 128 -14.13 -4.48 -21.69
CA GLY A 128 -13.18 -3.66 -20.95
C GLY A 128 -13.72 -2.54 -20.08
N PRO A 129 -12.91 -2.04 -19.13
CA PRO A 129 -13.09 -0.72 -18.53
C PRO A 129 -13.29 0.35 -19.63
N CYS A 130 -13.95 1.45 -19.29
CA CYS A 130 -14.34 2.51 -20.25
C CYS A 130 -13.20 3.00 -21.17
N CYS A 131 -11.95 2.95 -20.71
CA CYS A 131 -10.78 3.32 -21.49
C CYS A 131 -10.33 2.31 -22.55
N TRP A 132 -10.85 1.08 -22.56
CA TRP A 132 -10.67 0.12 -23.66
C TRP A 132 -11.57 0.46 -24.86
N ARG A 133 -12.58 1.32 -24.67
CA ARG A 133 -13.55 1.74 -25.71
C ARG A 133 -13.34 3.16 -26.23
N ALA A 134 -12.50 3.96 -25.56
CA ALA A 134 -12.21 5.32 -25.98
C ALA A 134 -11.28 5.27 -27.21
N GLU A 135 -11.86 5.42 -28.40
CA GLU A 135 -11.11 5.93 -29.54
C GLU A 135 -10.50 7.29 -29.11
N GLU A 136 -9.18 7.40 -29.19
CA GLU A 136 -8.40 8.66 -29.12
C GLU A 136 -8.66 9.61 -27.92
N GLN A 137 -7.80 9.57 -26.88
CA GLN A 137 -7.36 10.77 -26.16
C GLN A 137 -5.90 10.66 -25.71
N ASP A 138 -5.19 11.79 -25.73
CA ASP A 138 -3.75 12.02 -25.51
C ASP A 138 -3.27 11.76 -24.07
N TRP A 139 -3.09 10.50 -23.68
CA TRP A 139 -2.44 10.17 -22.40
C TRP A 139 -1.26 9.23 -22.63
N ASP A 140 -0.13 9.58 -22.00
CA ASP A 140 1.10 8.79 -22.08
C ASP A 140 1.02 7.57 -21.14
N TYR A 141 0.29 7.71 -20.03
CA TYR A 141 0.12 6.66 -19.02
C TYR A 141 -1.32 6.59 -18.51
N ARG A 142 -1.74 5.42 -18.04
CA ARG A 142 -3.02 5.21 -17.35
C ARG A 142 -2.79 4.57 -15.99
N VAL A 143 -3.69 4.83 -15.05
CA VAL A 143 -3.74 4.06 -13.80
C VAL A 143 -4.37 2.71 -14.10
N ALA A 144 -3.54 1.68 -14.11
CA ALA A 144 -3.93 0.30 -14.35
C ALA A 144 -4.63 -0.30 -13.11
N LYS A 145 -4.10 0.01 -11.93
CA LYS A 145 -4.62 -0.46 -10.64
C LYS A 145 -4.15 0.48 -9.53
N GLN A 146 -4.96 0.63 -8.50
CA GLN A 146 -4.60 1.40 -7.31
C GLN A 146 -5.11 0.68 -6.06
N TYR A 147 -4.25 0.64 -5.05
CA TYR A 147 -4.52 0.10 -3.74
C TYR A 147 -4.33 1.19 -2.70
N HIS A 148 -5.26 1.27 -1.77
CA HIS A 148 -5.15 2.06 -0.56
C HIS A 148 -5.13 1.12 0.63
N PHE A 149 -4.23 1.40 1.56
CA PHE A 149 -4.08 0.73 2.84
C PHE A 149 -4.23 1.80 3.91
N ASP A 150 -5.41 1.90 4.49
CA ASP A 150 -5.74 2.95 5.47
C ASP A 150 -6.13 2.35 6.81
N ILE A 151 -5.96 3.15 7.86
CA ILE A 151 -6.48 2.86 9.18
C ILE A 151 -7.73 3.68 9.39
N ASP A 152 -8.83 3.04 9.79
CA ASP A 152 -10.00 3.75 10.30
C ASP A 152 -9.90 3.76 11.83
N PRO A 153 -9.42 4.85 12.46
CA PRO A 153 -9.34 4.90 13.91
C PRO A 153 -10.72 4.86 14.58
N GLY A 154 -11.82 4.96 13.81
CA GLY A 154 -13.19 4.83 14.27
C GLY A 154 -13.62 6.00 15.16
N ARG A 155 -14.73 6.67 14.82
CA ARG A 155 -15.35 7.63 15.74
C ARG A 155 -16.14 6.96 16.86
N ASN A 156 -16.56 5.71 16.67
CA ASN A 156 -17.36 4.94 17.61
C ASN A 156 -16.58 3.73 18.13
N ARG A 157 -15.99 3.87 19.32
CA ARG A 157 -15.20 2.82 20.00
C ARG A 157 -15.98 1.54 20.34
N ASN A 158 -17.31 1.57 20.17
CA ASN A 158 -18.20 0.44 20.48
C ASN A 158 -18.56 -0.41 19.26
N GLU A 159 -18.16 0.00 18.04
CA GLU A 159 -18.39 -0.79 16.84
C GLU A 159 -17.17 -1.66 16.53
N PRO A 160 -17.31 -3.00 16.49
CA PRO A 160 -16.24 -3.87 16.06
C PRO A 160 -16.04 -3.68 14.56
N LYS A 161 -14.96 -2.97 14.18
CA LYS A 161 -14.54 -2.80 12.79
C LYS A 161 -13.05 -3.14 12.68
N PRO A 162 -12.60 -3.64 11.52
CA PRO A 162 -11.18 -3.77 11.26
C PRO A 162 -10.51 -2.41 11.45
N VAL A 163 -9.36 -2.38 12.11
CA VAL A 163 -8.61 -1.13 12.30
C VAL A 163 -7.91 -0.74 11.00
N ALA A 164 -7.43 -1.72 10.23
CA ALA A 164 -6.77 -1.51 8.94
C ALA A 164 -7.58 -2.15 7.80
N HIS A 165 -7.62 -1.45 6.68
CA HIS A 165 -8.37 -1.86 5.50
C HIS A 165 -7.54 -1.77 4.23
N PHE A 166 -7.92 -2.59 3.27
CA PHE A 166 -7.48 -2.54 1.89
C PHE A 166 -8.65 -2.13 1.01
N GLN A 167 -8.39 -1.17 0.12
CA GLN A 167 -9.34 -0.74 -0.90
C GLN A 167 -8.67 -0.70 -2.26
N SER A 168 -9.33 -1.32 -3.25
CA SER A 168 -8.98 -1.15 -4.66
C SER A 168 -9.77 0.01 -5.25
N GLN A 169 -9.30 1.24 -5.07
CA GLN A 169 -9.86 2.48 -5.62
C GLN A 169 -8.77 3.57 -5.66
N GLY A 170 -9.05 4.74 -6.23
CA GLY A 170 -8.33 5.96 -5.86
C GLY A 170 -8.40 7.09 -6.88
N SER A 171 -8.39 8.33 -6.37
CA SER A 171 -8.15 9.55 -7.15
C SER A 171 -6.68 9.93 -7.07
N PHE A 172 -6.10 10.44 -8.16
CA PHE A 172 -4.70 10.87 -8.19
C PHE A 172 -4.56 12.37 -7.94
N GLU A 173 -3.76 12.76 -6.96
CA GLU A 173 -3.40 14.17 -6.73
C GLU A 173 -2.19 14.56 -7.59
N GLN A 174 -2.30 15.65 -8.35
CA GLN A 174 -1.24 16.13 -9.24
C GLN A 174 0.10 16.37 -8.53
N ALA A 175 0.05 16.82 -7.27
CA ALA A 175 1.24 17.10 -6.46
C ALA A 175 2.09 15.84 -6.19
N ARG A 176 1.54 14.65 -6.39
CA ARG A 176 2.17 13.36 -6.08
C ARG A 176 2.75 12.65 -7.33
N LEU A 177 2.85 13.34 -8.46
CA LEU A 177 3.33 12.78 -9.73
C LEU A 177 4.85 13.01 -9.93
N PRO A 178 5.54 12.10 -10.66
CA PRO A 178 6.93 12.32 -11.05
C PRO A 178 7.13 13.62 -11.87
N PRO A 179 8.29 14.28 -11.77
CA PRO A 179 8.61 15.45 -12.57
C PRO A 179 8.48 15.19 -14.07
N GLY A 180 7.71 16.02 -14.75
CA GLY A 180 7.43 15.91 -16.18
C GLY A 180 6.14 15.16 -16.53
N LEU A 181 5.50 14.51 -15.57
CA LEU A 181 4.22 13.84 -15.74
C LEU A 181 3.10 14.73 -15.20
N ARG A 182 2.18 15.20 -16.05
CA ARG A 182 1.07 16.07 -15.61
C ARG A 182 -0.18 15.24 -15.41
N HIS A 183 -1.08 15.69 -14.54
CA HIS A 183 -2.35 15.01 -14.28
C HIS A 183 -3.19 14.78 -15.54
N GLN A 184 -3.17 15.74 -16.48
CA GLN A 184 -3.83 15.62 -17.78
C GLN A 184 -3.24 14.51 -18.68
N ASP A 185 -2.01 14.07 -18.41
CA ASP A 185 -1.33 13.00 -19.16
C ASP A 185 -1.68 11.60 -18.56
N ILE A 186 -2.54 11.55 -17.52
CA ILE A 186 -2.96 10.32 -16.84
C ILE A 186 -4.47 10.10 -17.00
N HIS A 187 -4.86 8.94 -17.54
CA HIS A 187 -6.26 8.54 -17.62
C HIS A 187 -6.62 7.51 -16.55
N TYR A 188 -7.71 7.76 -15.81
CA TYR A 188 -8.23 6.85 -14.78
C TYR A 188 -9.41 6.04 -15.32
N CYS A 189 -9.20 4.72 -15.48
CA CYS A 189 -10.27 3.81 -15.85
C CYS A 189 -10.84 3.16 -14.60
N SER A 190 -11.70 3.88 -13.86
CA SER A 190 -12.44 3.22 -12.79
C SER A 190 -13.33 2.14 -13.43
N THR A 191 -13.14 0.90 -13.02
CA THR A 191 -14.28 -0.01 -13.06
C THR A 191 -15.12 0.34 -11.83
N PRO A 192 -16.46 0.33 -11.89
CA PRO A 192 -17.35 0.61 -10.75
C PRO A 192 -17.30 -0.49 -9.68
N LEU A 193 -16.12 -1.10 -9.51
CA LEU A 193 -15.65 -1.65 -8.27
C LEU A 193 -15.26 -0.50 -7.32
N ASP A 194 -16.19 0.41 -7.03
CA ASP A 194 -16.15 1.16 -5.77
C ASP A 194 -16.49 0.17 -4.64
N LYS A 195 -15.59 -0.79 -4.45
CA LYS A 195 -15.81 -2.09 -3.79
C LYS A 195 -15.14 -2.11 -2.41
N PRO A 196 -15.64 -2.97 -1.51
CA PRO A 196 -15.64 -2.78 -0.06
C PRO A 196 -14.25 -2.62 0.54
N ARG A 197 -14.19 -1.90 1.67
CA ARG A 197 -13.07 -1.98 2.61
C ARG A 197 -12.95 -3.42 3.08
N LEU A 198 -11.90 -4.10 2.66
CA LEU A 198 -11.59 -5.44 3.13
C LEU A 198 -10.65 -5.30 4.32
N ALA A 199 -10.93 -6.03 5.41
CA ALA A 199 -9.99 -6.12 6.52
C ALA A 199 -8.63 -6.58 5.99
N HIS A 200 -7.57 -5.84 6.33
CA HIS A 200 -6.21 -6.13 5.88
C HIS A 200 -5.24 -5.73 7.00
N PRO A 201 -4.16 -6.48 7.24
CA PRO A 201 -3.16 -6.03 8.20
C PRO A 201 -2.51 -4.69 7.79
N PRO A 202 -1.99 -3.90 8.73
CA PRO A 202 -1.32 -2.63 8.42
C PRO A 202 -0.06 -2.85 7.55
N MET A 203 0.31 -1.83 6.79
CA MET A 203 1.35 -1.89 5.76
C MET A 203 2.38 -0.80 5.94
N ASP A 204 3.65 -1.08 5.68
CA ASP A 204 4.74 -0.10 5.66
C ASP A 204 5.45 -0.08 4.29
N PRO A 205 6.43 0.81 4.08
CA PRO A 205 7.15 0.89 2.82
C PRO A 205 7.78 -0.43 2.37
N ILE A 206 8.40 -1.21 3.26
CA ILE A 206 9.03 -2.49 2.88
C ILE A 206 8.00 -3.51 2.38
N LEU A 207 6.85 -3.62 3.05
CA LEU A 207 5.79 -4.55 2.63
C LEU A 207 5.16 -4.14 1.28
N LEU A 208 5.02 -2.84 1.02
CA LEU A 208 4.55 -2.35 -0.28
C LEU A 208 5.56 -2.67 -1.40
N LEU A 209 6.85 -2.47 -1.15
CA LEU A 209 7.91 -2.82 -2.08
C LEU A 209 7.99 -4.34 -2.30
N GLN A 210 7.69 -5.15 -1.28
CA GLN A 210 7.59 -6.60 -1.41
C GLN A 210 6.47 -7.01 -2.38
N ILE A 211 5.30 -6.38 -2.28
CA ILE A 211 4.21 -6.59 -3.23
C ILE A 211 4.67 -6.25 -4.66
N VAL A 212 5.36 -5.12 -4.84
CA VAL A 212 5.89 -4.73 -6.16
C VAL A 212 6.84 -5.80 -6.70
N SER A 213 7.77 -6.27 -5.86
CA SER A 213 8.77 -7.29 -6.22
C SER A 213 8.13 -8.60 -6.67
N GLU A 214 7.33 -9.22 -5.79
CA GLU A 214 6.84 -10.58 -6.00
C GLU A 214 5.76 -10.68 -7.08
N GLN A 215 4.90 -9.66 -7.16
CA GLN A 215 3.69 -9.73 -7.99
C GLN A 215 3.85 -8.98 -9.32
N TYR A 216 4.70 -7.95 -9.36
CA TYR A 216 4.77 -7.03 -10.49
C TYR A 216 6.15 -6.93 -11.15
N GLY A 217 7.20 -7.46 -10.54
CA GLY A 217 8.56 -7.38 -11.07
C GLY A 217 9.14 -5.98 -10.91
N GLY A 218 10.00 -5.81 -9.90
CA GLY A 218 10.75 -4.58 -9.67
C GLY A 218 12.24 -4.76 -10.01
N PRO A 219 13.04 -3.67 -10.00
CA PRO A 219 14.43 -3.72 -10.38
C PRO A 219 15.22 -4.62 -9.42
N ALA A 220 16.01 -5.54 -9.96
CA ALA A 220 16.81 -6.47 -9.16
C ALA A 220 17.76 -5.76 -8.18
N SER A 221 18.20 -4.54 -8.50
CA SER A 221 19.05 -3.69 -7.63
C SER A 221 18.39 -3.30 -6.32
N MET A 222 17.06 -3.37 -6.22
CA MET A 222 16.33 -3.12 -4.99
C MET A 222 16.51 -4.26 -3.97
N PHE A 223 16.69 -5.48 -4.46
CA PHE A 223 16.67 -6.68 -3.64
C PHE A 223 18.09 -7.20 -3.39
N SER A 224 18.38 -7.59 -2.15
CA SER A 224 19.69 -8.08 -1.71
C SER A 224 19.51 -9.26 -0.77
N GLU A 225 20.60 -9.91 -0.37
CA GLU A 225 20.56 -10.97 0.65
C GLU A 225 19.94 -10.53 2.00
N HIS A 226 19.90 -9.23 2.27
CA HIS A 226 19.27 -8.65 3.47
C HIS A 226 17.80 -8.25 3.28
N TRP A 227 17.21 -8.52 2.11
CA TRP A 227 15.82 -8.17 1.84
C TRP A 227 14.83 -9.02 2.64
N ASP A 228 14.94 -10.35 2.58
CA ASP A 228 14.02 -11.25 3.30
C ASP A 228 14.02 -11.01 4.82
N PRO A 229 15.18 -10.82 5.48
CA PRO A 229 15.19 -10.41 6.90
C PRO A 229 14.44 -9.11 7.18
N MET A 230 14.46 -8.14 6.27
CA MET A 230 13.71 -6.88 6.41
C MET A 230 12.21 -7.09 6.25
N VAL A 231 11.78 -7.95 5.30
CA VAL A 231 10.38 -8.33 5.14
C VAL A 231 9.87 -9.03 6.40
N VAL A 232 10.58 -10.06 6.89
CA VAL A 232 10.20 -10.78 8.12
C VAL A 232 10.10 -9.84 9.31
N ARG A 233 11.00 -8.86 9.42
CA ARG A 233 10.94 -7.85 10.47
C ARG A 233 9.69 -6.98 10.35
N ALA A 234 9.38 -6.50 9.15
CA ALA A 234 8.19 -5.71 8.88
C ALA A 234 6.90 -6.47 9.21
N GLU A 235 6.77 -7.71 8.76
CA GLU A 235 5.65 -8.60 9.10
C GLU A 235 5.57 -8.81 10.62
N SER A 236 6.70 -9.04 11.30
CA SER A 236 6.70 -9.28 12.74
C SER A 236 6.25 -8.05 13.53
N THR A 237 6.72 -6.86 13.17
CA THR A 237 6.36 -5.60 13.85
C THR A 237 4.91 -5.22 13.59
N LEU A 238 4.42 -5.31 12.34
CA LEU A 238 3.08 -4.86 11.98
C LEU A 238 2.01 -5.91 12.23
N TRP A 239 2.30 -7.18 11.97
CA TRP A 239 1.26 -8.20 11.86
C TRP A 239 1.15 -9.11 13.09
N SER A 240 2.17 -9.20 13.95
CA SER A 240 2.10 -10.02 15.16
C SER A 240 0.96 -9.58 16.09
N GLY A 241 0.92 -8.28 16.44
CA GLY A 241 -0.14 -7.72 17.27
C GLY A 241 -1.51 -7.83 16.60
N TYR A 242 -1.57 -7.53 15.30
CA TYR A 242 -2.79 -7.65 14.50
C TYR A 242 -3.38 -9.07 14.53
N TYR A 243 -2.60 -10.09 14.17
CA TYR A 243 -3.09 -11.47 14.12
C TYR A 243 -3.37 -12.05 15.50
N SER A 244 -2.56 -11.72 16.51
CA SER A 244 -2.84 -12.12 17.90
C SER A 244 -4.17 -11.54 18.38
N GLY A 245 -4.41 -10.23 18.17
CA GLY A 245 -5.67 -9.60 18.56
C GLY A 245 -6.89 -10.17 17.84
N VAL A 246 -6.78 -10.46 16.53
CA VAL A 246 -7.83 -11.16 15.77
C VAL A 246 -8.07 -12.57 16.32
N SER A 247 -7.01 -13.31 16.64
CA SER A 247 -7.12 -14.68 17.16
C SER A 247 -7.75 -14.73 18.55
N GLU A 248 -7.41 -13.80 19.44
CA GLU A 248 -8.02 -13.68 20.77
C GLU A 248 -9.52 -13.40 20.66
N HIS A 249 -9.91 -12.46 19.78
CA HIS A 249 -11.32 -12.15 19.53
C HIS A 249 -12.11 -13.38 19.05
N LEU A 250 -11.55 -14.17 18.13
CA LEU A 250 -12.17 -15.42 17.64
C LEU A 250 -12.13 -16.58 18.66
N GLY A 251 -11.36 -16.45 19.74
CA GLY A 251 -11.25 -17.43 20.82
C GLY A 251 -12.33 -17.24 21.90
N ASP A 252 -12.74 -16.00 22.14
CA ASP A 252 -13.74 -15.62 23.15
C ASP A 252 -15.19 -15.76 22.67
N ASP A 253 -15.43 -15.72 21.37
CA ASP A 253 -16.74 -16.01 20.78
C ASP A 253 -16.99 -17.52 20.68
N ASP A 254 -18.01 -18.00 21.41
CA ASP A 254 -18.54 -19.36 21.33
C ASP A 254 -18.82 -19.71 19.86
N ARG A 255 -18.01 -20.63 19.31
CA ARG A 255 -17.96 -21.03 17.89
C ARG A 255 -19.23 -21.71 17.35
N SER A 256 -20.37 -21.51 18.00
CA SER A 256 -21.68 -22.02 17.56
C SER A 256 -22.30 -21.22 16.41
N ALA A 257 -21.76 -20.04 16.07
CA ALA A 257 -22.16 -19.26 14.89
C ALA A 257 -20.93 -18.85 14.05
N PRO A 258 -20.65 -19.52 12.91
CA PRO A 258 -19.49 -19.19 12.10
C PRO A 258 -19.72 -17.89 11.32
N CYS A 259 -18.70 -17.04 11.28
CA CYS A 259 -18.45 -16.03 10.23
C CYS A 259 -19.51 -14.92 10.04
N ASN A 260 -19.79 -14.09 11.06
CA ASN A 260 -20.54 -12.84 10.86
C ASN A 260 -19.71 -11.54 10.98
N ILE A 261 -18.47 -11.59 11.47
CA ILE A 261 -17.73 -10.34 11.83
C ILE A 261 -16.67 -9.94 10.79
N LEU A 262 -16.13 -10.88 10.01
CA LEU A 262 -15.14 -10.57 8.96
C LEU A 262 -15.76 -10.13 7.61
N ILE A 263 -17.10 -10.20 7.50
CA ILE A 263 -17.86 -9.75 6.33
C ILE A 263 -19.15 -9.07 6.81
N SER A 264 -19.06 -7.99 7.59
CA SER A 264 -20.19 -7.05 7.67
C SER A 264 -20.13 -6.12 6.46
N ASN A 265 -20.50 -6.64 5.29
CA ASN A 265 -20.99 -5.79 4.22
C ASN A 265 -22.41 -5.37 4.62
N ASP A 266 -22.53 -4.33 5.45
CA ASP A 266 -23.80 -3.59 5.52
C ASP A 266 -23.97 -2.86 4.18
N ARG A 267 -24.53 -3.59 3.22
CA ARG A 267 -25.22 -3.09 2.05
C ARG A 267 -26.66 -3.58 2.12
N ILE A 268 -27.52 -2.82 2.79
CA ILE A 268 -28.95 -2.54 2.50
C ILE A 268 -29.25 -1.31 3.40
N ASP A 269 -29.51 -0.08 2.93
CA ASP A 269 -30.44 0.38 1.88
C ASP A 269 -29.80 1.32 0.84
#